data_AF-A0A962CKF0-F1
#
_entry.id   AF-A0A962CKF0-F1
#
_cell.length_a   1.000
_cell.length_b   1.000
_cell.length_c   1.000
_cell.angle_alpha   90.00
_cell.angle_beta   90.00
_cell.angle_gamma   90.00
#
_symmetry.space_group_name_H-M   'P 1'
#
loop_
_entity.id
_entity.type
_entity.pdbx_description
1 polymer ?
#
loop_
_entity_poly.entity_id
_entity_poly.type
_entity_poly.pdbx_seq_one_letter_code
_entity_poly.pdbx_strand_id
1 'polypeptide(L)'
;MARPLSLQARSLAAAGFALAAFLGLAFFALDQAFFDAALSSQRDRLQGYMHAYLAGADTNRAGNLIPPEVGPDPRFDRPGSGLYASIVGDHVRNAKDRQWRSPSALGLELPFDTELAQGATVFSGPVQTAQGDLFILSQGITWSVPNRPELKLTLHIAEDSAALQNQVQVFRRTLLAWLGGLGVLLLLLLLGVLRWSMAPLRRVAADLARVERGAEEHLAGRYPTELSGLATNLNNFIDSERERLERYRNTLADLAHSLKTPLAVVRTQLESETDGKELRWTVLEQVGRMDEIVAYQLSRAATSGRQTFAAPLPLEPYAEEIVRSLEKVYADKQVLCEFEIDPESRFRGDQGDLMELLGNVLENAFKWARHSVLLTARPGRSADARGGGLDL
;
A
#
# COMPACT_ATOMS: atom_id res chain seq x y z
N MET A 1 -16.71 14.64 14.25
CA MET A 1 -16.19 14.23 12.93
C MET A 1 -14.68 14.04 13.04
N ALA A 2 -14.19 12.80 12.91
CA ALA A 2 -12.75 12.53 12.96
C ALA A 2 -12.09 13.00 11.66
N ARG A 3 -10.99 13.77 11.75
CA ARG A 3 -10.20 14.19 10.57
C ARG A 3 -9.68 12.95 9.85
N PRO A 4 -9.78 12.86 8.50
CA PRO A 4 -9.23 11.73 7.77
C PRO A 4 -7.71 11.67 8.00
N LEU A 5 -7.24 10.52 8.50
CA LEU A 5 -5.83 10.26 8.73
C LEU A 5 -5.06 10.33 7.39
N SER A 6 -3.88 10.95 7.41
CA SER A 6 -3.02 10.99 6.22
C SER A 6 -2.67 9.57 5.77
N LEU A 7 -2.41 9.38 4.47
CA LEU A 7 -1.96 8.09 3.93
C LEU A 7 -0.72 7.56 4.66
N GLN A 8 0.16 8.46 5.12
CA GLN A 8 1.31 8.13 5.96
C GLN A 8 0.90 7.57 7.32
N ALA A 9 -0.05 8.20 8.01
CA ALA A 9 -0.51 7.72 9.32
C ALA A 9 -1.20 6.36 9.20
N ARG A 10 -1.99 6.14 8.13
CA ARG A 10 -2.65 4.86 7.86
C ARG A 10 -1.67 3.74 7.54
N SER A 11 -0.71 3.99 6.65
CA SER A 11 0.32 3.00 6.29
C SER A 11 1.23 2.68 7.47
N LEU A 12 1.65 3.68 8.24
CA LEU A 12 2.43 3.49 9.46
C LEU A 12 1.67 2.67 10.51
N ALA A 13 0.39 2.96 10.73
CA ALA A 13 -0.43 2.22 11.67
C ALA A 13 -0.61 0.75 11.24
N ALA A 14 -0.89 0.50 9.96
CA ALA A 14 -1.05 -0.84 9.42
C ALA A 14 0.26 -1.64 9.51
N ALA A 15 1.38 -1.06 9.09
CA ALA A 15 2.69 -1.70 9.15
C ALA A 15 3.17 -1.88 10.60
N GLY A 16 2.91 -0.92 11.49
CA GLY A 16 3.20 -1.02 12.91
C GLY A 16 2.40 -2.13 13.58
N PHE A 17 1.11 -2.27 13.24
CA PHE A 17 0.28 -3.38 13.72
C PHE A 17 0.78 -4.73 13.22
N ALA A 18 1.09 -4.84 11.92
CA ALA A 18 1.65 -6.07 11.34
C ALA A 18 2.99 -6.45 11.99
N LEU A 19 3.87 -5.48 12.23
CA LEU A 19 5.14 -5.69 12.93
C LEU A 19 4.92 -6.15 14.36
N ALA A 20 4.00 -5.53 15.11
CA ALA A 20 3.68 -5.92 16.48
C ALA A 20 3.10 -7.34 16.53
N ALA A 21 2.20 -7.69 15.60
CA ALA A 21 1.64 -9.04 15.49
C ALA A 21 2.73 -10.07 15.16
N PHE A 22 3.61 -9.77 14.20
CA PHE A 22 4.71 -10.65 13.82
C PHE A 22 5.68 -10.87 15.00
N LEU A 23 6.10 -9.81 15.68
CA LEU A 23 6.98 -9.90 16.84
C LEU A 23 6.31 -10.64 18.01
N GLY A 24 5.01 -10.43 18.23
CA GLY A 24 4.24 -11.17 19.24
C GLY A 24 4.16 -12.67 18.94
N LEU A 25 3.90 -13.04 17.69
CA LEU A 25 3.92 -14.45 17.26
C LEU A 25 5.31 -15.06 17.36
N ALA A 26 6.36 -14.34 16.96
CA ALA A 26 7.74 -14.79 17.09
C ALA A 26 8.14 -14.99 18.57
N PHE A 27 7.76 -14.07 19.45
CA PHE A 27 7.97 -14.21 20.89
C PHE A 27 7.27 -15.46 21.42
N PHE A 28 5.99 -15.65 21.11
CA PHE A 28 5.21 -16.80 21.56
C PHE A 28 5.82 -18.13 21.06
N ALA A 29 6.15 -18.23 19.78
CA ALA A 29 6.72 -19.43 19.19
C ALA A 29 8.10 -19.78 19.78
N LEU A 30 8.98 -18.78 19.96
CA LEU A 30 10.30 -18.99 20.53
C LEU A 30 10.25 -19.30 22.03
N ASP A 31 9.37 -18.64 22.79
CA ASP A 31 9.17 -18.90 24.21
C ASP A 31 8.68 -20.34 24.44
N GLN A 32 7.67 -20.77 23.67
CA GLN A 32 7.15 -22.13 23.76
C GLN A 32 8.19 -23.17 23.35
N ALA A 33 8.88 -22.97 22.22
CA ALA A 33 9.92 -23.90 21.77
C ALA A 33 11.09 -24.02 22.77
N PHE A 34 11.50 -22.90 23.38
CA PHE A 34 12.54 -22.92 24.40
C PHE A 34 12.08 -23.63 25.68
N PHE A 35 10.85 -23.35 26.14
CA PHE A 35 10.28 -24.01 27.31
C PHE A 35 10.19 -25.53 27.11
N ASP A 36 9.67 -25.97 25.96
CA ASP A 36 9.54 -27.40 25.64
C ASP A 36 10.92 -28.09 25.57
N ALA A 37 11.90 -27.44 24.94
CA ALA A 37 13.27 -27.96 24.88
C ALA A 37 13.93 -28.04 26.27
N ALA A 38 13.74 -27.01 27.11
CA ALA A 38 14.29 -26.98 28.46
C ALA A 38 13.63 -28.02 29.36
N LEU A 39 12.31 -28.23 29.23
CA LEU A 39 11.58 -29.27 29.93
C LEU A 39 12.02 -30.68 29.50
N SER A 40 12.21 -30.91 28.19
CA SER A 40 12.76 -32.17 27.68
C SER A 40 14.15 -32.43 28.24
N SER A 41 15.03 -31.42 28.24
CA SER A 41 16.39 -31.55 28.80
C SER A 41 16.36 -31.86 30.30
N GLN A 42 15.43 -31.27 31.05
CA GLN A 42 15.24 -31.60 32.46
C GLN A 42 14.80 -33.05 32.64
N ARG A 43 13.80 -33.51 31.87
CA ARG A 43 13.35 -34.91 31.90
C ARG A 43 14.49 -35.88 31.58
N ASP A 44 15.26 -35.62 30.53
CA ASP A 44 16.39 -36.47 30.12
C ASP A 44 17.47 -36.52 31.20
N ARG A 45 17.72 -35.40 31.90
CA ARG A 45 18.65 -35.34 33.03
C ARG A 45 18.17 -36.17 34.22
N LEU A 46 16.90 -36.04 34.61
CA LEU A 46 16.34 -36.86 35.69
C LEU A 46 16.38 -38.36 35.33
N GLN A 47 16.13 -38.68 34.06
CA GLN A 47 16.24 -40.05 33.55
C GLN A 47 17.69 -40.54 33.58
N GLY A 48 18.67 -39.67 33.31
CA GLY A 48 20.08 -39.97 33.50
C GLY A 48 20.43 -40.29 34.95
N TYR A 49 19.96 -39.48 35.91
CA TYR A 49 20.15 -39.76 37.33
C TYR A 49 19.47 -41.05 37.77
N MET A 50 18.29 -41.36 37.22
CA MET A 50 17.54 -42.60 37.45
C MET A 50 18.39 -43.81 37.07
N HIS A 51 18.88 -43.83 35.83
CA HIS A 51 19.72 -44.91 35.33
C HIS A 51 21.03 -45.05 36.12
N ALA A 52 21.64 -43.94 36.52
CA ALA A 52 22.86 -43.99 37.32
C ALA A 52 22.61 -44.53 38.75
N TYR A 53 21.49 -44.18 39.37
CA TYR A 53 21.07 -44.76 40.65
C TYR A 53 20.80 -46.26 40.55
N LEU A 54 20.15 -46.71 39.46
CA LEU A 54 19.90 -48.12 39.22
C LEU A 54 21.18 -48.90 38.93
N ALA A 55 22.12 -48.32 38.16
CA ALA A 55 23.39 -48.96 37.84
C ALA A 55 24.31 -49.09 39.08
N GLY A 56 24.21 -48.18 40.04
CA GLY A 56 24.98 -48.21 41.29
C GLY A 56 24.32 -48.99 42.42
N ALA A 57 23.06 -49.43 42.27
CA ALA A 57 22.36 -50.20 43.28
C ALA A 57 22.77 -51.67 43.25
N ASP A 58 22.89 -52.28 44.43
CA ASP A 58 23.19 -53.71 44.58
C ASP A 58 22.16 -54.36 45.52
N THR A 59 22.20 -55.68 45.67
CA THR A 59 21.34 -56.42 46.58
C THR A 59 22.14 -57.11 47.65
N ASN A 60 21.67 -57.01 48.90
CA ASN A 60 22.33 -57.69 50.00
C ASN A 60 22.07 -59.21 49.97
N ARG A 61 22.76 -59.96 50.83
CA ARG A 61 22.52 -61.42 51.01
C ARG A 61 21.10 -61.77 51.47
N ALA A 62 20.33 -60.81 51.97
CA ALA A 62 18.93 -60.96 52.34
C ALA A 62 17.96 -60.59 51.22
N GLY A 63 18.46 -60.27 50.01
CA GLY A 63 17.66 -59.93 48.83
C GLY A 63 17.01 -58.55 48.91
N ASN A 64 17.44 -57.68 49.83
CA ASN A 64 16.99 -56.29 49.89
C ASN A 64 17.86 -55.43 48.98
N LEU A 65 17.25 -54.44 48.32
CA LEU A 65 17.97 -53.46 47.53
C LEU A 65 18.78 -52.53 48.45
N ILE A 66 20.06 -52.37 48.15
CA ILE A 66 20.95 -51.36 48.71
C ILE A 66 21.20 -50.30 47.62
N PRO A 67 20.70 -49.07 47.79
CA PRO A 67 21.06 -47.96 46.91
C PRO A 67 22.55 -47.62 47.05
N PRO A 68 23.17 -47.01 46.02
CA PRO A 68 24.59 -46.67 46.03
C PRO A 68 24.96 -45.77 47.21
N GLU A 69 26.14 -46.00 47.80
CA GLU A 69 26.67 -45.16 48.90
C GLU A 69 27.00 -43.73 48.45
N VAL A 70 27.37 -43.55 47.18
CA VAL A 70 27.64 -42.25 46.57
C VAL A 70 26.62 -42.02 45.45
N GLY A 71 25.83 -40.95 45.57
CA GLY A 71 24.87 -40.57 44.54
C GLY A 71 25.56 -40.13 43.23
N PRO A 72 24.84 -40.14 42.10
CA PRO A 72 25.39 -39.71 40.81
C PRO A 72 25.67 -38.20 40.73
N ASP A 73 25.10 -37.40 41.64
CA ASP A 73 25.33 -35.97 41.80
C ASP A 73 25.51 -35.67 43.31
N PRO A 74 26.56 -34.94 43.74
CA PRO A 74 26.78 -34.58 45.15
C PRO A 74 25.61 -33.82 45.80
N ARG A 75 24.69 -33.26 45.02
CA ARG A 75 23.46 -32.63 45.51
C ARG A 75 22.55 -33.62 46.21
N PHE A 76 22.54 -34.91 45.86
CA PHE A 76 21.72 -35.90 46.56
C PHE A 76 22.13 -36.10 48.03
N ASP A 77 23.37 -35.74 48.39
CA ASP A 77 23.90 -35.89 49.74
C ASP A 77 23.78 -34.62 50.60
N ARG A 78 23.36 -33.51 49.99
CA ARG A 78 23.25 -32.20 50.66
C ARG A 78 21.78 -31.89 51.01
N PRO A 79 21.42 -31.72 52.29
CA PRO A 79 20.08 -31.26 52.68
C PRO A 79 19.71 -29.95 51.98
N GLY A 80 18.51 -29.88 51.41
CA GLY A 80 18.01 -28.67 50.74
C GLY A 80 18.72 -28.33 49.43
N SER A 81 19.38 -29.29 48.78
CA SER A 81 20.07 -29.09 47.50
C SER A 81 19.15 -28.86 46.29
N GLY A 82 17.84 -29.08 46.48
CA GLY A 82 16.86 -29.07 45.40
C GLY A 82 16.88 -30.32 44.52
N LEU A 83 17.61 -31.38 44.89
CA LEU A 83 17.64 -32.65 44.17
C LEU A 83 17.42 -33.80 45.14
N TYR A 84 16.41 -34.62 44.89
CA TYR A 84 15.90 -35.61 45.84
C TYR A 84 15.68 -36.96 45.14
N ALA A 85 16.01 -38.06 45.80
CA ALA A 85 15.72 -39.39 45.31
C ALA A 85 14.98 -40.22 46.38
N SER A 86 14.09 -41.10 45.94
CA SER A 86 13.40 -42.04 46.81
C SER A 86 13.11 -43.33 46.08
N ILE A 87 13.36 -44.47 46.73
CA ILE A 87 13.00 -45.80 46.23
C ILE A 87 11.89 -46.34 47.13
N VAL A 88 10.77 -46.72 46.55
CA VAL A 88 9.60 -47.26 47.24
C VAL A 88 9.35 -48.67 46.75
N GLY A 89 9.05 -49.59 47.67
CA GLY A 89 8.62 -50.94 47.34
C GLY A 89 8.96 -51.92 48.45
N ASP A 90 8.76 -53.20 48.18
CA ASP A 90 9.04 -54.24 49.17
C ASP A 90 10.55 -54.52 49.22
N HIS A 91 11.08 -54.77 50.43
CA HIS A 91 12.49 -55.10 50.68
C HIS A 91 13.51 -53.99 50.32
N VAL A 92 13.19 -52.72 50.63
CA VAL A 92 14.12 -51.60 50.45
C VAL A 92 14.97 -51.44 51.72
N ARG A 93 16.29 -51.65 51.64
CA ARG A 93 17.26 -51.59 52.76
C ARG A 93 17.08 -52.67 53.84
N ASN A 94 15.91 -52.81 54.44
CA ASN A 94 15.56 -53.84 55.43
C ASN A 94 14.13 -54.38 55.21
N ALA A 95 13.81 -55.56 55.73
CA ALA A 95 12.51 -56.22 55.51
C ALA A 95 11.29 -55.43 56.08
N LYS A 96 11.52 -54.44 56.95
CA LYS A 96 10.48 -53.55 57.49
C LYS A 96 10.42 -52.18 56.80
N ASP A 97 11.48 -51.79 56.10
CA ASP A 97 11.56 -50.51 55.43
C ASP A 97 11.01 -50.65 54.02
N ARG A 98 9.94 -49.91 53.72
CA ARG A 98 9.32 -49.88 52.38
C ARG A 98 9.77 -48.70 51.54
N GLN A 99 10.61 -47.83 52.10
CA GLN A 99 11.06 -46.61 51.45
C GLN A 99 12.49 -46.26 51.85
N TRP A 100 13.31 -45.96 50.87
CA TRP A 100 14.59 -45.28 51.05
C TRP A 100 14.49 -43.87 50.47
N ARG A 101 15.17 -42.91 51.12
CA ARG A 101 15.28 -41.52 50.66
C ARG A 101 16.74 -41.12 50.65
N SER A 102 17.15 -40.30 49.68
CA SER A 102 18.47 -39.68 49.66
C SER A 102 18.67 -38.80 50.88
N PRO A 103 19.93 -38.57 51.33
CA PRO A 103 20.21 -37.67 52.44
C PRO A 103 19.61 -36.27 52.26
N SER A 104 19.55 -35.77 51.02
CA SER A 104 18.92 -34.50 50.67
C SER A 104 17.42 -34.43 50.96
N ALA A 105 16.72 -35.57 50.92
CA ALA A 105 15.27 -35.70 51.09
C ALA A 105 14.84 -35.99 52.54
N LEU A 106 15.80 -36.14 53.46
CA LEU A 106 15.53 -36.43 54.86
C LEU A 106 14.84 -35.24 55.54
N GLY A 107 13.75 -35.51 56.26
CA GLY A 107 12.96 -34.49 56.95
C GLY A 107 12.04 -33.67 56.04
N LEU A 108 11.93 -34.01 54.76
CA LEU A 108 11.03 -33.36 53.81
C LEU A 108 9.82 -34.26 53.51
N GLU A 109 8.64 -33.63 53.43
CA GLU A 109 7.40 -34.26 52.98
C GLU A 109 7.29 -34.11 51.45
N LEU A 110 7.77 -35.12 50.73
CA LEU A 110 7.77 -35.18 49.27
C LEU A 110 6.77 -36.25 48.81
N PRO A 111 6.06 -36.04 47.67
CA PRO A 111 5.06 -36.98 47.15
C PRO A 111 5.73 -38.18 46.45
N PHE A 112 6.44 -38.98 47.25
CA PHE A 112 7.15 -40.20 46.87
C PHE A 112 6.42 -41.44 47.37
N ASP A 113 5.11 -41.44 47.25
CA ASP A 113 4.18 -42.45 47.77
C ASP A 113 3.49 -43.24 46.66
N THR A 114 3.69 -42.85 45.39
CA THR A 114 3.10 -43.51 44.23
C THR A 114 3.92 -44.72 43.80
N GLU A 115 3.40 -45.94 43.97
CA GLU A 115 3.99 -47.13 43.36
C GLU A 115 3.49 -47.28 41.90
N LEU A 116 4.42 -47.49 40.97
CA LEU A 116 4.14 -47.65 39.54
C LEU A 116 4.30 -49.10 39.10
N ALA A 117 3.53 -49.50 38.08
CA ALA A 117 3.69 -50.78 37.41
C ALA A 117 5.04 -50.86 36.68
N GLN A 118 5.54 -52.08 36.47
CA GLN A 118 6.79 -52.32 35.73
C GLN A 118 6.78 -51.64 34.35
N GLY A 119 7.84 -50.88 34.06
CA GLY A 119 8.03 -50.18 32.80
C GLY A 119 7.23 -48.87 32.68
N ALA A 120 6.29 -48.60 33.60
CA ALA A 120 5.57 -47.33 33.60
C ALA A 120 6.52 -46.21 34.04
N THR A 121 6.57 -45.14 33.24
CA THR A 121 7.35 -43.94 33.52
C THR A 121 6.42 -42.75 33.53
N VAL A 122 6.43 -41.99 34.62
CA VAL A 122 5.62 -40.80 34.81
C VAL A 122 6.53 -39.63 35.10
N PHE A 123 6.44 -38.59 34.27
CA PHE A 123 7.08 -37.31 34.53
C PHE A 123 5.98 -36.31 34.92
N SER A 124 6.07 -35.77 36.12
CA SER A 124 5.08 -34.86 36.70
C SER A 124 5.74 -33.58 37.16
N GLY A 125 5.15 -32.44 36.84
CA GLY A 125 5.55 -31.17 37.41
C GLY A 125 5.16 -29.96 36.57
N PRO A 126 5.31 -28.75 37.12
CA PRO A 126 5.74 -28.48 38.50
C PRO A 126 4.66 -28.91 39.52
N VAL A 127 5.05 -29.72 40.51
CA VAL A 127 4.21 -30.15 41.64
C VAL A 127 4.48 -29.23 42.81
N GLN A 128 3.45 -28.58 43.33
CA GLN A 128 3.57 -27.72 44.50
C GLN A 128 3.85 -28.54 45.76
N THR A 129 4.96 -28.26 46.44
CA THR A 129 5.34 -28.87 47.71
C THR A 129 5.69 -27.79 48.74
N ALA A 130 5.83 -28.15 50.01
CA ALA A 130 6.25 -27.22 51.07
C ALA A 130 7.66 -26.63 50.82
N GLN A 131 8.45 -27.28 49.97
CA GLN A 131 9.81 -26.92 49.59
C GLN A 131 9.85 -26.09 48.30
N GLY A 132 8.71 -25.87 47.64
CA GLY A 132 8.58 -25.21 46.35
C GLY A 132 8.03 -26.12 45.26
N ASP A 133 8.10 -25.63 44.03
CA ASP A 133 7.63 -26.34 42.84
C ASP A 133 8.69 -27.35 42.37
N LEU A 134 8.34 -28.63 42.32
CA LEU A 134 9.28 -29.71 41.95
C LEU A 134 8.85 -30.42 40.65
N PHE A 135 9.83 -30.82 39.84
CA PHE A 135 9.63 -31.79 38.76
C PHE A 135 10.05 -33.17 39.24
N ILE A 136 9.19 -34.17 39.06
CA ILE A 136 9.36 -35.52 39.58
C ILE A 136 9.30 -36.50 38.41
N LEU A 137 10.37 -37.27 38.23
CA LEU A 137 10.40 -38.43 37.36
C LEU A 137 10.26 -39.69 38.22
N SER A 138 9.24 -40.49 37.93
CA SER A 138 8.95 -41.74 38.61
C SER A 138 8.97 -42.89 37.62
N GLN A 139 9.66 -43.98 37.95
CA GLN A 139 9.72 -45.18 37.10
C GLN A 139 9.52 -46.44 37.92
N GLY A 140 8.55 -47.26 37.51
CA GLY A 140 8.34 -48.60 38.04
C GLY A 140 9.31 -49.59 37.41
N ILE A 141 10.08 -50.27 38.23
CA ILE A 141 11.09 -51.24 37.82
C ILE A 141 10.87 -52.59 38.51
N THR A 142 11.35 -53.63 37.86
CA THR A 142 11.39 -54.97 38.43
C THR A 142 12.85 -55.40 38.54
N TRP A 143 13.30 -55.64 39.75
CA TRP A 143 14.67 -56.03 40.03
C TRP A 143 14.76 -57.55 40.20
N SER A 144 15.52 -58.20 39.32
CA SER A 144 15.72 -59.65 39.36
C SER A 144 16.90 -59.98 40.26
N VAL A 145 16.68 -60.85 41.25
CA VAL A 145 17.73 -61.35 42.14
C VAL A 145 17.88 -62.85 41.90
N PRO A 146 19.11 -63.38 41.68
CA PRO A 146 19.31 -64.81 41.47
C PRO A 146 18.68 -65.65 42.58
N ASN A 147 17.90 -66.67 42.19
CA ASN A 147 17.19 -67.61 43.08
C ASN A 147 16.18 -66.96 44.06
N ARG A 148 15.58 -65.82 43.69
CA ARG A 148 14.58 -65.12 44.52
C ARG A 148 13.44 -64.53 43.68
N PRO A 149 12.28 -64.23 44.29
CA PRO A 149 11.21 -63.51 43.61
C PRO A 149 11.69 -62.13 43.16
N GLU A 150 11.18 -61.69 42.02
CA GLU A 150 11.43 -60.35 41.50
C GLU A 150 10.89 -59.27 42.44
N LEU A 151 11.69 -58.24 42.70
CA LEU A 151 11.30 -57.11 43.53
C LEU A 151 10.64 -56.05 42.67
N LYS A 152 9.43 -55.62 43.04
CA LYS A 152 8.74 -54.49 42.41
C LYS A 152 9.09 -53.23 43.17
N LEU A 153 9.74 -52.30 42.48
CA LEU A 153 10.25 -51.07 43.08
C LEU A 153 9.86 -49.89 42.19
N THR A 154 9.62 -48.74 42.80
CA THR A 154 9.45 -47.47 42.09
C THR A 154 10.54 -46.52 42.55
N LEU A 155 11.35 -46.03 41.62
CA LEU A 155 12.33 -45.00 41.90
C LEU A 155 11.75 -43.65 41.47
N HIS A 156 11.85 -42.68 42.38
CA HIS A 156 11.44 -41.30 42.21
C HIS A 156 12.68 -40.42 42.26
N ILE A 157 12.79 -39.50 41.31
CA ILE A 157 13.80 -38.44 41.33
C ILE A 157 13.08 -37.11 41.15
N ALA A 158 13.27 -36.21 42.10
CA ALA A 158 12.72 -34.86 42.04
C ALA A 158 13.83 -33.81 41.94
N GLU A 159 13.61 -32.79 41.13
CA GLU A 159 14.45 -31.59 41.07
C GLU A 159 13.60 -30.33 41.20
N ASP A 160 14.16 -29.33 41.89
CA ASP A 160 13.58 -28.01 42.05
C ASP A 160 13.41 -27.31 40.70
N SER A 161 12.21 -26.79 40.46
CA SER A 161 11.90 -26.02 39.25
C SER A 161 12.55 -24.65 39.22
N ALA A 162 13.05 -24.12 40.35
CA ALA A 162 13.65 -22.78 40.43
C ALA A 162 14.76 -22.57 39.39
N ALA A 163 15.59 -23.59 39.14
CA ALA A 163 16.64 -23.51 38.12
C ALA A 163 16.07 -23.34 36.70
N LEU A 164 15.05 -24.13 36.33
CA LEU A 164 14.36 -24.02 35.03
C LEU A 164 13.63 -22.68 34.92
N GLN A 165 12.87 -22.30 35.96
CA GLN A 165 12.11 -21.04 35.98
C GLN A 165 13.05 -19.83 35.81
N ASN A 166 14.19 -19.81 36.49
CA ASN A 166 15.20 -18.77 36.33
C ASN A 166 15.77 -18.73 34.91
N GLN A 167 16.08 -19.88 34.30
CA GLN A 167 16.54 -19.94 32.92
C GLN A 167 15.49 -19.39 31.95
N VAL A 168 14.23 -19.79 32.09
CA VAL A 168 13.11 -19.32 31.25
C VAL A 168 12.88 -17.82 31.45
N GLN A 169 12.94 -17.30 32.68
CA GLN A 169 12.78 -15.87 32.94
C GLN A 169 13.92 -15.03 32.35
N VAL A 170 15.17 -15.48 32.48
CA VAL A 170 16.33 -14.80 31.87
C VAL A 170 16.21 -14.81 30.35
N PHE A 171 15.82 -15.96 29.77
CA PHE A 171 15.56 -16.08 28.34
C PHE A 171 14.46 -15.11 27.89
N ARG A 172 13.29 -15.11 28.55
CA ARG A 172 12.16 -14.21 28.25
C ARG A 172 12.56 -12.73 28.30
N ARG A 173 13.27 -12.31 29.34
CA ARG A 173 13.74 -10.91 29.47
C ARG A 173 14.70 -10.54 28.35
N THR A 174 15.64 -11.42 28.03
CA THR A 174 16.60 -11.23 26.95
C THR A 174 15.90 -11.19 25.59
N LEU A 175 14.96 -12.10 25.35
CA LEU A 175 14.17 -12.17 24.14
C LEU A 175 13.31 -10.92 23.96
N LEU A 176 12.61 -10.46 25.01
CA LEU A 176 11.85 -9.21 24.99
C LEU A 176 12.73 -7.99 24.73
N ALA A 177 13.92 -7.92 25.34
CA ALA A 177 14.85 -6.83 25.10
C ALA A 177 15.33 -6.78 23.64
N TRP A 178 15.69 -7.93 23.06
CA TRP A 178 16.13 -8.01 21.67
C TRP A 178 15.00 -7.78 20.66
N LEU A 179 13.83 -8.43 20.83
CA LEU A 179 12.68 -8.22 19.94
C LEU A 179 12.14 -6.80 20.07
N GLY A 180 12.11 -6.25 21.29
CA GLY A 180 11.70 -4.87 21.52
C GLY A 180 12.66 -3.87 20.87
N GLY A 181 13.98 -4.06 21.07
CA GLY A 181 15.00 -3.25 20.42
C GLY A 181 14.94 -3.32 18.89
N LEU A 182 14.81 -4.53 18.34
CA LEU A 182 14.64 -4.75 16.90
C LEU A 182 13.34 -4.11 16.39
N GLY A 183 12.23 -4.23 17.13
CA GLY A 183 10.96 -3.63 16.79
C GLY A 183 11.03 -2.10 16.73
N VAL A 184 11.68 -1.46 17.71
CA VAL A 184 11.91 0.00 17.71
C VAL A 184 12.78 0.40 16.52
N LEU A 185 13.86 -0.32 16.25
CA LEU A 185 14.75 -0.05 15.11
C LEU A 185 14.00 -0.13 13.77
N LEU A 186 13.23 -1.20 13.57
CA LEU A 186 12.43 -1.40 12.36
C LEU A 186 11.35 -0.33 12.20
N LEU A 187 10.72 0.10 13.30
CA LEU A 187 9.72 1.16 13.28
C LEU A 187 10.34 2.52 12.91
N LEU A 188 11.53 2.85 13.44
CA LEU A 188 12.28 4.05 13.05
C LEU A 188 12.69 4.01 11.58
N LEU A 189 13.16 2.87 11.10
CA LEU A 189 13.54 2.67 9.70
C LEU A 189 12.32 2.85 8.79
N LEU A 190 11.19 2.24 9.12
CA LEU A 190 9.93 2.40 8.39
C LEU A 190 9.49 3.88 8.33
N LEU A 191 9.58 4.59 9.44
CA LEU A 191 9.32 6.04 9.50
C LEU A 191 10.26 6.83 8.57
N GLY A 192 11.55 6.48 8.56
CA GLY A 192 12.55 7.08 7.69
C GLY A 192 12.23 6.85 6.21
N VAL A 193 11.96 5.59 5.83
CA VAL A 193 11.62 5.19 4.46
C VAL A 193 10.33 5.86 3.99
N LEU A 194 9.27 5.89 4.81
CA LEU A 194 8.02 6.56 4.45
C LEU A 194 8.22 8.07 4.25
N ARG A 195 8.99 8.72 5.12
CA ARG A 195 9.30 10.15 4.99
C ARG A 195 10.10 10.44 3.73
N TRP A 196 11.08 9.59 3.42
CA TRP A 196 11.91 9.72 2.23
C TRP A 196 11.10 9.46 0.95
N SER A 197 10.32 8.38 0.92
CA SER A 197 9.46 7.99 -0.22
C SER A 197 8.41 9.04 -0.57
N MET A 198 7.84 9.72 0.43
CA MET A 198 6.82 10.76 0.22
C MET A 198 7.40 12.16 0.05
N ALA A 199 8.71 12.35 0.23
CA ALA A 199 9.34 13.66 0.08
C ALA A 199 9.18 14.24 -1.35
N PRO A 200 9.34 13.46 -2.44
CA PRO A 200 9.11 13.97 -3.79
C PRO A 200 7.66 14.42 -4.04
N LEU A 201 6.67 13.68 -3.54
CA LEU A 201 5.26 14.05 -3.69
C LEU A 201 4.94 15.37 -2.99
N ARG A 202 5.49 15.56 -1.78
CA ARG A 202 5.38 16.83 -1.05
C ARG A 202 6.05 17.99 -1.80
N ARG A 203 7.15 17.74 -2.52
CA ARG A 203 7.80 18.75 -3.35
C ARG A 203 6.91 19.16 -4.52
N VAL A 204 6.35 18.20 -5.27
CA VAL A 204 5.41 18.49 -6.36
C VAL A 204 4.23 19.34 -5.86
N ALA A 205 3.62 18.97 -4.73
CA ALA A 205 2.53 19.74 -4.15
C ALA A 205 2.94 21.17 -3.75
N ALA A 206 4.14 21.32 -3.18
CA ALA A 206 4.66 22.64 -2.82
C ALA A 206 5.02 23.48 -4.05
N ASP A 207 5.50 22.87 -5.13
CA ASP A 207 5.84 23.53 -6.39
C ASP A 207 4.56 24.00 -7.11
N LEU A 208 3.54 23.14 -7.18
CA LEU A 208 2.22 23.51 -7.71
C LEU A 208 1.61 24.69 -6.96
N ALA A 209 1.67 24.69 -5.62
CA ALA A 209 1.17 25.81 -4.81
C ALA A 209 1.97 27.12 -5.01
N ARG A 210 3.18 27.07 -5.58
CA ARG A 210 3.92 28.28 -5.99
C ARG A 210 3.45 28.76 -7.36
N VAL A 211 3.18 27.84 -8.30
CA VAL A 211 2.60 28.18 -9.61
C VAL A 211 1.20 28.78 -9.46
N GLU A 212 0.34 28.20 -8.61
CA GLU A 212 -1.01 28.75 -8.33
C GLU A 212 -0.97 30.17 -7.77
N ARG A 213 0.08 30.53 -7.03
CA ARG A 213 0.28 31.88 -6.49
C ARG A 213 1.00 32.82 -7.47
N GLY A 214 1.31 32.35 -8.68
CA GLY A 214 2.06 33.10 -9.69
C GLY A 214 3.53 33.35 -9.36
N ALA A 215 4.08 32.64 -8.37
CA ALA A 215 5.49 32.78 -7.99
C ALA A 215 6.44 32.04 -8.94
N GLU A 216 5.95 31.00 -9.61
CA GLU A 216 6.64 30.25 -10.64
C GLU A 216 5.72 30.07 -11.84
N GLU A 217 6.32 29.89 -13.02
CA GLU A 217 5.55 29.70 -14.24
C GLU A 217 5.20 28.24 -14.53
N HIS A 218 6.11 27.33 -14.15
CA HIS A 218 6.00 25.89 -14.39
C HIS A 218 6.56 25.13 -13.20
N LEU A 219 6.21 23.84 -13.13
CA LEU A 219 6.88 22.91 -12.23
C LEU A 219 8.27 22.58 -12.81
N ALA A 220 9.30 23.26 -12.33
CA ALA A 220 10.69 23.11 -12.78
C ALA A 220 11.52 22.12 -11.94
N GLY A 221 10.91 21.46 -10.95
CA GLY A 221 11.59 20.53 -10.06
C GLY A 221 12.10 19.27 -10.78
N ARG A 222 13.22 18.71 -10.30
CA ARG A 222 13.64 17.35 -10.68
C ARG A 222 12.85 16.32 -9.88
N TYR A 223 11.92 15.64 -10.54
CA TYR A 223 11.08 14.61 -9.92
C TYR A 223 11.52 13.20 -10.32
N PRO A 224 11.21 12.18 -9.49
CA PRO A 224 11.37 10.77 -9.86
C PRO A 224 10.62 10.43 -11.15
N THR A 225 11.06 9.38 -11.85
CA THR A 225 10.47 8.91 -13.10
C THR A 225 8.97 8.67 -13.00
N GLU A 226 8.49 8.19 -11.86
CA GLU A 226 7.08 7.90 -11.59
C GLU A 226 6.22 9.18 -11.55
N LEU A 227 6.81 10.32 -11.18
CA LEU A 227 6.13 11.62 -11.11
C LEU A 227 6.41 12.51 -12.33
N SER A 228 7.41 12.18 -13.15
CA SER A 228 7.78 12.97 -14.32
C SER A 228 6.63 13.16 -15.31
N GLY A 229 5.90 12.08 -15.63
CA GLY A 229 4.74 12.16 -16.53
C GLY A 229 3.61 13.02 -15.97
N LEU A 230 3.38 12.97 -14.65
CA LEU A 230 2.40 13.83 -13.98
C LEU A 230 2.81 15.31 -14.05
N ALA A 231 4.08 15.61 -13.78
CA ALA A 231 4.61 16.97 -13.85
C ALA A 231 4.49 17.54 -15.29
N THR A 232 4.83 16.75 -16.31
CA THR A 232 4.67 17.16 -17.72
C THR A 232 3.21 17.43 -18.07
N ASN A 233 2.29 16.55 -17.70
CA ASN A 233 0.86 16.76 -17.96
C ASN A 233 0.32 18.01 -17.27
N LEU A 234 0.79 18.29 -16.05
CA LEU A 234 0.40 19.47 -15.31
C LEU A 234 0.97 20.76 -15.93
N ASN A 235 2.21 20.74 -16.39
CA ASN A 235 2.81 21.85 -17.14
C ASN A 235 2.04 22.10 -18.45
N ASN A 236 1.71 21.07 -19.22
CA ASN A 236 0.89 21.21 -20.43
C ASN A 236 -0.48 21.83 -20.14
N PHE A 237 -1.10 21.45 -19.01
CA PHE A 237 -2.35 22.06 -18.56
C PHE A 237 -2.17 23.54 -18.21
N ILE A 238 -1.13 23.88 -17.44
CA ILE A 238 -0.79 25.28 -17.10
C ILE A 238 -0.58 26.11 -18.37
N ASP A 239 0.16 25.58 -19.35
CA ASP A 239 0.41 26.24 -20.63
C ASP A 239 -0.88 26.50 -21.40
N SER A 240 -1.75 25.49 -21.51
CA SER A 240 -3.03 25.62 -22.20
C SER A 240 -3.94 26.66 -21.56
N GLU A 241 -3.96 26.75 -20.22
CA GLU A 241 -4.80 27.72 -19.50
C GLU A 241 -4.26 29.14 -19.69
N ARG A 242 -2.94 29.31 -19.71
CA ARG A 242 -2.30 30.61 -19.98
C ARG A 242 -2.56 31.07 -21.41
N GLU A 243 -2.37 30.20 -22.40
CA GLU A 243 -2.65 30.52 -23.79
C GLU A 243 -4.13 30.89 -23.98
N ARG A 244 -5.04 30.25 -23.24
CA ARG A 244 -6.46 30.59 -23.26
C ARG A 244 -6.73 31.97 -22.65
N LEU A 245 -6.09 32.30 -21.53
CA LEU A 245 -6.18 33.62 -20.90
C LEU A 245 -5.60 34.74 -21.77
N GLU A 246 -4.47 34.50 -22.44
CA GLU A 246 -3.87 35.44 -23.38
C GLU A 246 -4.77 35.70 -24.58
N ARG A 247 -5.31 34.64 -25.21
CA ARG A 247 -6.28 34.78 -26.31
C ARG A 247 -7.54 35.52 -25.88
N TYR A 248 -8.03 35.27 -24.66
CA TYR A 248 -9.16 36.00 -24.10
C TYR A 248 -8.84 37.50 -23.93
N ARG A 249 -7.67 37.84 -23.38
CA ARG A 249 -7.21 39.23 -23.25
C ARG A 249 -7.06 39.93 -24.60
N ASN A 250 -6.45 39.28 -25.59
CA ASN A 250 -6.27 39.83 -26.93
C ASN A 250 -7.63 40.06 -27.60
N THR A 251 -8.55 39.09 -27.50
CA THR A 251 -9.91 39.24 -28.06
C THR A 251 -10.67 40.40 -27.42
N LEU A 252 -10.54 40.59 -26.10
CA LEU A 252 -11.12 41.76 -25.42
C LEU A 252 -10.48 43.08 -25.85
N ALA A 253 -9.16 43.10 -26.08
CA ALA A 253 -8.46 44.28 -26.56
C ALA A 253 -8.90 44.64 -27.99
N ASP A 254 -9.02 43.66 -28.88
CA ASP A 254 -9.50 43.82 -30.26
C ASP A 254 -10.94 44.29 -30.29
N LEU A 255 -11.80 43.73 -29.44
CA LEU A 255 -13.20 44.17 -29.29
C LEU A 255 -13.25 45.62 -28.81
N ALA A 256 -12.47 45.98 -27.78
CA ALA A 256 -12.43 47.34 -27.26
C ALA A 256 -11.95 48.34 -28.32
N HIS A 257 -10.94 47.98 -29.11
CA HIS A 257 -10.46 48.81 -30.21
C HIS A 257 -11.52 48.98 -31.31
N SER A 258 -12.14 47.86 -31.72
CA SER A 258 -13.15 47.84 -32.78
C SER A 258 -14.41 48.63 -32.42
N LEU A 259 -14.77 48.69 -31.13
CA LEU A 259 -15.88 49.52 -30.65
C LEU A 259 -15.50 50.99 -30.45
N LYS A 260 -14.23 51.32 -30.15
CA LYS A 260 -13.79 52.71 -29.94
C LYS A 260 -13.90 53.56 -31.21
N THR A 261 -13.64 52.97 -32.37
CA THR A 261 -13.68 53.65 -33.67
C THR A 261 -15.08 54.15 -34.05
N PRO A 262 -16.14 53.32 -34.09
CA PRO A 262 -17.50 53.80 -34.35
C PRO A 262 -17.99 54.79 -33.27
N LEU A 263 -17.62 54.60 -32.00
CA LEU A 263 -17.94 55.55 -30.92
C LEU A 263 -17.29 56.93 -31.15
N ALA A 264 -16.04 56.97 -31.63
CA ALA A 264 -15.36 58.22 -31.94
C ALA A 264 -16.04 58.95 -33.10
N VAL A 265 -16.49 58.21 -34.13
CA VAL A 265 -17.27 58.77 -35.25
C VAL A 265 -18.60 59.34 -34.76
N VAL A 266 -19.36 58.57 -33.95
CA VAL A 266 -20.61 59.03 -33.35
C VAL A 266 -20.41 60.31 -32.54
N ARG A 267 -19.37 60.37 -31.71
CA ARG A 267 -19.07 61.57 -30.89
C ARG A 267 -18.71 62.78 -31.76
N THR A 268 -17.88 62.59 -32.79
CA THR A 268 -17.46 63.68 -33.68
C THR A 268 -18.67 64.25 -34.45
N GLN A 269 -19.57 63.39 -34.91
CA GLN A 269 -20.78 63.80 -35.62
C GLN A 269 -21.79 64.51 -34.71
N LEU A 270 -21.84 64.18 -33.42
CA LEU A 270 -22.68 64.84 -32.42
C LEU A 270 -22.17 66.24 -32.05
N GLU A 271 -20.87 66.48 -32.18
CA GLU A 271 -20.22 67.77 -31.89
C GLU A 271 -20.24 68.74 -33.08
N SER A 272 -20.56 68.27 -34.29
CA SER A 272 -20.63 69.09 -35.51
C SER A 272 -22.04 69.66 -35.77
N GLU A 273 -22.13 70.90 -36.29
CA GLU A 273 -23.39 71.55 -36.70
C GLU A 273 -23.97 70.94 -38.00
N THR A 274 -24.33 69.65 -37.95
CA THR A 274 -24.85 68.88 -39.09
C THR A 274 -26.37 68.78 -39.02
N ASP A 275 -27.05 68.65 -40.16
CA ASP A 275 -28.52 68.50 -40.21
C ASP A 275 -29.00 67.28 -39.39
N GLY A 276 -30.07 67.45 -38.61
CA GLY A 276 -30.51 66.47 -37.61
C GLY A 276 -30.92 65.11 -38.21
N LYS A 277 -31.28 65.08 -39.50
CA LYS A 277 -31.58 63.84 -40.24
C LYS A 277 -30.32 63.03 -40.58
N GLU A 278 -29.27 63.69 -41.06
CA GLU A 278 -28.01 63.06 -41.46
C GLU A 278 -27.27 62.52 -40.22
N LEU A 279 -27.35 63.25 -39.12
CA LEU A 279 -26.81 62.87 -37.83
C LEU A 279 -27.49 61.61 -37.27
N ARG A 280 -28.83 61.52 -37.33
CA ARG A 280 -29.58 60.34 -36.90
C ARG A 280 -29.26 59.10 -37.74
N TRP A 281 -29.09 59.26 -39.06
CA TRP A 281 -28.71 58.14 -39.94
C TRP A 281 -27.32 57.60 -39.61
N THR A 282 -26.34 58.49 -39.46
CA THR A 282 -24.95 58.12 -39.13
C THR A 282 -24.85 57.40 -37.78
N VAL A 283 -25.58 57.88 -36.77
CA VAL A 283 -25.62 57.21 -35.45
C VAL A 283 -26.20 55.81 -35.54
N LEU A 284 -27.32 55.64 -36.25
CA LEU A 284 -27.95 54.32 -36.43
C LEU A 284 -27.03 53.34 -37.19
N GLU A 285 -26.31 53.82 -38.21
CA GLU A 285 -25.35 53.00 -38.95
C GLU A 285 -24.19 52.54 -38.06
N GLN A 286 -23.60 53.45 -37.26
CA GLN A 286 -22.49 53.08 -36.37
C GLN A 286 -22.95 52.15 -35.23
N VAL A 287 -24.15 52.34 -34.68
CA VAL A 287 -24.73 51.40 -33.70
C VAL A 287 -24.95 50.02 -34.32
N GLY A 288 -25.47 49.95 -35.55
CA GLY A 288 -25.61 48.67 -36.27
C GLY A 288 -24.28 47.95 -36.48
N ARG A 289 -23.22 48.68 -36.84
CA ARG A 289 -21.86 48.13 -36.94
C ARG A 289 -21.34 47.59 -35.60
N MET A 290 -21.66 48.25 -34.48
CA MET A 290 -21.28 47.77 -33.16
C MET A 290 -22.01 46.48 -32.79
N ASP A 291 -23.30 46.37 -33.09
CA ASP A 291 -24.08 45.15 -32.88
C ASP A 291 -23.52 43.97 -33.70
N GLU A 292 -23.12 44.21 -34.96
CA GLU A 292 -22.45 43.20 -35.80
C GLU A 292 -21.11 42.74 -35.20
N ILE A 293 -20.28 43.67 -34.72
CA ILE A 293 -19.00 43.35 -34.08
C ILE A 293 -19.21 42.49 -32.82
N VAL A 294 -20.20 42.84 -31.99
CA VAL A 294 -20.54 42.09 -30.78
C VAL A 294 -21.09 40.70 -31.12
N ALA A 295 -21.99 40.60 -32.08
CA ALA A 295 -22.54 39.33 -32.56
C ALA A 295 -21.44 38.40 -33.11
N TYR A 296 -20.50 38.95 -33.88
CA TYR A 296 -19.36 38.21 -34.42
C TYR A 296 -18.46 37.66 -33.30
N GLN A 297 -18.12 38.46 -32.28
CA GLN A 297 -17.28 38.00 -31.17
C GLN A 297 -17.98 36.99 -30.27
N LEU A 298 -19.30 37.12 -30.05
CA LEU A 298 -20.12 36.13 -29.33
C LEU A 298 -20.19 34.80 -30.07
N SER A 299 -20.43 34.83 -31.38
CA SER A 299 -20.41 33.63 -32.23
C SER A 299 -19.05 32.95 -32.17
N ARG A 300 -17.95 33.71 -32.35
CA ARG A 300 -16.59 33.17 -32.29
C ARG A 300 -16.25 32.58 -30.93
N ALA A 301 -16.69 33.19 -29.82
CA ALA A 301 -16.47 32.67 -28.48
C ALA A 301 -17.25 31.35 -28.23
N ALA A 302 -18.45 31.21 -28.81
CA ALA A 302 -19.24 29.98 -28.74
C ALA A 302 -18.58 28.83 -29.53
N THR A 303 -17.93 29.12 -30.66
CA THR A 303 -17.23 28.12 -31.50
C THR A 303 -15.81 27.82 -31.00
N SER A 304 -15.17 28.75 -30.25
CA SER A 304 -13.78 28.60 -29.76
C SER A 304 -13.58 27.55 -28.66
N GLY A 305 -14.63 26.81 -28.29
CA GLY A 305 -14.51 25.59 -27.51
C GLY A 305 -13.90 24.46 -28.33
N ARG A 306 -12.64 24.60 -28.77
CA ARG A 306 -11.85 23.53 -29.39
C ARG A 306 -11.81 22.33 -28.43
N GLN A 307 -12.72 21.37 -28.62
CA GLN A 307 -12.54 20.05 -28.09
C GLN A 307 -11.41 19.42 -28.92
N THR A 308 -10.20 19.38 -28.36
CA THR A 308 -9.04 18.67 -28.92
C THR A 308 -9.30 17.17 -29.15
N PHE A 309 -10.50 16.69 -28.81
CA PHE A 309 -11.01 15.33 -28.99
C PHE A 309 -12.35 15.27 -29.73
N ALA A 310 -12.67 16.23 -30.62
CA ALA A 310 -13.84 16.12 -31.47
C ALA A 310 -13.71 14.88 -32.38
N ALA A 311 -14.75 14.03 -32.41
CA ALA A 311 -14.77 12.84 -33.25
C ALA A 311 -14.67 13.24 -34.73
N PRO A 312 -13.91 12.51 -35.57
CA PRO A 312 -13.79 12.84 -36.99
C PRO A 312 -15.16 12.86 -37.68
N LEU A 313 -15.50 13.97 -38.34
CA LEU A 313 -16.81 14.17 -38.96
C LEU A 313 -16.84 13.62 -40.40
N PRO A 314 -17.92 12.92 -40.82
CA PRO A 314 -18.11 12.54 -42.22
C PRO A 314 -18.41 13.78 -43.07
N LEU A 315 -17.73 13.93 -44.21
CA LEU A 315 -17.83 15.13 -45.07
C LEU A 315 -19.13 15.17 -45.89
N GLU A 316 -19.54 14.03 -46.42
CA GLU A 316 -20.62 13.90 -47.40
C GLU A 316 -21.99 14.42 -46.93
N PRO A 317 -22.47 14.11 -45.70
CA PRO A 317 -23.79 14.59 -45.26
C PRO A 317 -23.88 16.11 -45.15
N TYR A 318 -22.82 16.77 -44.68
CA TYR A 318 -22.78 18.23 -44.53
C TYR A 318 -22.60 18.94 -45.87
N ALA A 319 -21.82 18.34 -46.78
CA ALA A 319 -21.68 18.86 -48.14
C ALA A 319 -23.01 18.79 -48.91
N GLU A 320 -23.75 17.68 -48.78
CA GLU A 320 -25.11 17.56 -49.34
C GLU A 320 -26.06 18.64 -48.82
N GLU A 321 -26.05 18.90 -47.51
CA GLU A 321 -26.93 19.89 -46.89
C GLU A 321 -26.72 21.30 -47.47
N ILE A 322 -25.45 21.68 -47.63
CA ILE A 322 -25.06 22.98 -48.20
C ILE A 322 -25.41 23.04 -49.69
N VAL A 323 -25.11 21.99 -50.46
CA VAL A 323 -25.42 21.92 -51.90
C VAL A 323 -26.93 21.99 -52.13
N ARG A 324 -27.76 21.28 -51.37
CA ARG A 324 -29.23 21.38 -51.47
C ARG A 324 -29.75 22.79 -51.21
N SER A 325 -29.07 23.54 -50.35
CA SER A 325 -29.42 24.94 -50.09
C SER A 325 -28.98 25.84 -51.25
N LEU A 326 -27.77 25.64 -51.79
CA LEU A 326 -27.25 26.41 -52.92
C LEU A 326 -27.98 26.13 -54.24
N GLU A 327 -28.40 24.88 -54.50
CA GLU A 327 -29.23 24.52 -55.66
C GLU A 327 -30.57 25.27 -55.67
N LYS A 328 -31.15 25.53 -54.49
CA LYS A 328 -32.36 26.36 -54.38
C LYS A 328 -32.08 27.84 -54.63
N VAL A 329 -30.96 28.36 -54.12
CA VAL A 329 -30.59 29.78 -54.27
C VAL A 329 -30.17 30.09 -55.72
N TYR A 330 -29.50 29.16 -56.39
CA TYR A 330 -28.99 29.31 -57.75
C TYR A 330 -29.77 28.46 -58.78
N ALA A 331 -31.05 28.16 -58.50
CA ALA A 331 -31.90 27.29 -59.32
C ALA A 331 -31.95 27.70 -60.80
N ASP A 332 -31.94 29.01 -61.07
CA ASP A 332 -31.98 29.57 -62.43
C ASP A 332 -30.77 29.21 -63.28
N LYS A 333 -29.63 28.89 -62.65
CA LYS A 333 -28.39 28.53 -63.37
C LYS A 333 -28.30 27.05 -63.73
N GLN A 334 -29.13 26.20 -63.12
CA GLN A 334 -29.12 24.75 -63.34
C GLN A 334 -27.71 24.12 -63.20
N VAL A 335 -26.95 24.56 -62.19
CA VAL A 335 -25.60 24.02 -61.93
C VAL A 335 -25.74 22.65 -61.29
N LEU A 336 -25.13 21.62 -61.92
CA LEU A 336 -25.06 20.27 -61.37
C LEU A 336 -23.85 20.14 -60.44
N CYS A 337 -24.07 19.69 -59.19
CA CYS A 337 -22.98 19.40 -58.27
C CYS A 337 -22.77 17.88 -58.14
N GLU A 338 -21.57 17.41 -58.47
CA GLU A 338 -21.18 16.01 -58.32
C GLU A 338 -20.23 15.86 -57.12
N PHE A 339 -20.33 14.72 -56.43
CA PHE A 339 -19.50 14.40 -55.27
C PHE A 339 -18.57 13.23 -55.59
N GLU A 340 -17.26 13.47 -55.46
CA GLU A 340 -16.22 12.44 -55.47
C GLU A 340 -15.53 12.42 -54.09
N ILE A 341 -16.29 12.01 -53.08
CA ILE A 341 -15.82 11.97 -51.69
C ILE A 341 -15.48 10.52 -51.35
N ASP A 342 -14.21 10.27 -51.00
CA ASP A 342 -13.81 8.97 -50.47
C ASP A 342 -14.51 8.71 -49.12
N PRO A 343 -15.19 7.57 -48.92
CA PRO A 343 -15.91 7.24 -47.69
C PRO A 343 -15.06 7.19 -46.43
N GLU A 344 -13.73 7.13 -46.53
CA GLU A 344 -12.79 7.19 -45.41
C GLU A 344 -12.32 8.63 -45.12
N SER A 345 -12.66 9.60 -45.97
CA SER A 345 -12.35 11.02 -45.73
C SER A 345 -13.15 11.53 -44.54
N ARG A 346 -12.44 11.98 -43.51
CA ARG A 346 -13.03 12.58 -42.31
C ARG A 346 -12.39 13.94 -42.04
N PHE A 347 -13.21 14.91 -41.69
CA PHE A 347 -12.73 16.21 -41.23
C PHE A 347 -12.37 16.13 -39.74
N ARG A 348 -11.19 16.61 -39.38
CA ARG A 348 -10.72 16.70 -37.99
C ARG A 348 -10.84 18.15 -37.54
N GLY A 349 -12.00 18.50 -36.99
CA GLY A 349 -12.33 19.83 -36.49
C GLY A 349 -13.77 19.86 -35.99
N ASP A 350 -14.24 21.04 -35.60
CA ASP A 350 -15.62 21.21 -35.16
C ASP A 350 -16.58 21.24 -36.37
N GLN A 351 -17.86 20.91 -36.14
CA GLN A 351 -18.89 20.97 -37.16
C GLN A 351 -19.05 22.38 -37.74
N GLY A 352 -18.95 23.43 -36.89
CA GLY A 352 -19.04 24.82 -37.33
C GLY A 352 -17.97 25.18 -38.36
N ASP A 353 -16.71 24.86 -38.06
CA ASP A 353 -15.57 25.09 -38.96
C ASP A 353 -15.74 24.37 -40.31
N LEU A 354 -16.23 23.12 -40.27
CA LEU A 354 -16.50 22.35 -41.48
C LEU A 354 -17.57 23.01 -42.35
N MET A 355 -18.68 23.43 -41.73
CA MET A 355 -19.79 24.06 -42.44
C MET A 355 -19.39 25.42 -43.02
N GLU A 356 -18.59 26.21 -42.30
CA GLU A 356 -18.09 27.48 -42.80
C GLU A 356 -17.13 27.30 -43.99
N LEU A 357 -16.20 26.34 -43.90
CA LEU A 357 -15.24 26.06 -44.97
C LEU A 357 -15.95 25.57 -46.24
N LEU A 358 -16.81 24.55 -46.10
CA LEU A 358 -17.58 24.03 -47.22
C LEU A 358 -18.52 25.09 -47.81
N GLY A 359 -19.18 25.88 -46.96
CA GLY A 359 -20.06 26.97 -47.37
C GLY A 359 -19.33 27.98 -48.25
N ASN A 360 -18.21 28.51 -47.78
CA ASN A 360 -17.43 29.52 -48.50
C ASN A 360 -16.91 29.03 -49.86
N VAL A 361 -16.44 27.77 -49.92
CA VAL A 361 -15.90 27.20 -51.17
C VAL A 361 -17.02 26.86 -52.14
N LEU A 362 -18.09 26.19 -51.69
CA LEU A 362 -19.21 25.78 -52.53
C LEU A 362 -20.05 26.97 -53.01
N GLU A 363 -20.27 27.97 -52.16
CA GLU A 363 -20.97 29.19 -52.57
C GLU A 363 -20.20 29.90 -53.69
N ASN A 364 -18.88 30.03 -53.55
CA ASN A 364 -18.05 30.57 -54.63
C ASN A 364 -18.14 29.72 -55.90
N ALA A 365 -18.10 28.39 -55.78
CA ALA A 365 -18.24 27.51 -56.93
C ALA A 365 -19.58 27.73 -57.65
N PHE A 366 -20.71 27.76 -56.95
CA PHE A 366 -22.04 28.01 -57.53
C PHE A 366 -22.21 29.44 -58.10
N LYS A 367 -21.56 30.42 -57.46
CA LYS A 367 -21.59 31.81 -57.91
C LYS A 367 -20.90 31.99 -59.26
N TRP A 368 -19.81 31.27 -59.53
CA TRP A 368 -18.99 31.45 -60.72
C TRP A 368 -19.10 30.33 -61.76
N ALA A 369 -19.63 29.17 -61.40
CA ALA A 369 -19.83 28.06 -62.32
C ALA A 369 -20.91 28.37 -63.38
N ARG A 370 -20.72 27.82 -64.57
CA ARG A 370 -21.69 27.90 -65.68
C ARG A 370 -22.62 26.70 -65.73
N HIS A 371 -22.10 25.48 -65.53
CA HIS A 371 -22.88 24.24 -65.73
C HIS A 371 -22.61 23.15 -64.69
N SER A 372 -21.39 23.01 -64.16
CA SER A 372 -21.08 21.95 -63.19
C SER A 372 -20.07 22.37 -62.13
N VAL A 373 -20.17 21.73 -60.98
CA VAL A 373 -19.25 21.80 -59.84
C VAL A 373 -18.93 20.37 -59.40
N LEU A 374 -17.65 20.05 -59.21
CA LEU A 374 -17.20 18.75 -58.70
C LEU A 374 -16.53 18.95 -57.34
N LEU A 375 -17.09 18.36 -56.29
CA LEU A 375 -16.46 18.34 -54.96
C LEU A 375 -15.73 17.01 -54.75
N THR A 376 -14.40 17.06 -54.82
CA THR A 376 -13.56 15.89 -54.57
C THR A 376 -12.93 15.96 -53.18
N ALA A 377 -13.03 14.90 -52.39
CA ALA A 377 -12.31 14.75 -51.12
C ALA A 377 -11.61 13.40 -51.07
N ARG A 378 -10.31 13.43 -50.74
CA ARG A 378 -9.46 12.23 -50.63
C ARG A 378 -8.76 12.22 -49.27
N PRO A 379 -8.44 11.04 -48.72
CA PRO A 379 -7.67 10.96 -47.48
C PRO A 379 -6.31 11.64 -47.70
N GLY A 380 -6.03 12.67 -46.89
CA GLY A 380 -4.69 13.24 -46.87
C GLY A 380 -3.70 12.18 -46.41
N ARG A 381 -2.61 11.97 -47.16
CA ARG A 381 -1.44 11.27 -46.61
C ARG A 381 -0.99 12.07 -45.39
N SER A 382 -1.18 11.52 -44.20
CA SER A 382 -0.57 12.08 -42.99
C SER A 382 0.93 12.04 -43.23
N ALA A 383 1.54 13.19 -43.55
CA ALA A 383 2.93 13.39 -43.22
C ALA A 383 3.05 13.17 -41.70
N ASP A 384 4.03 12.36 -41.31
CA ASP A 384 4.26 11.86 -39.96
C ASP A 384 3.84 12.82 -38.85
N ALA A 385 2.84 12.42 -38.06
CA ALA A 385 2.63 12.97 -36.73
C ALA A 385 3.66 12.37 -35.75
N ARG A 386 4.94 12.58 -36.03
CA ARG A 386 6.04 12.61 -35.06
C ARG A 386 7.11 13.61 -35.49
N GLY A 387 6.85 14.89 -35.18
CA GLY A 387 7.86 15.84 -34.73
C GLY A 387 8.71 16.57 -35.79
N GLY A 388 8.53 17.89 -35.83
CA GLY A 388 9.65 18.83 -35.99
C GLY A 388 9.75 19.54 -37.33
N GLY A 389 9.57 20.86 -37.31
CA GLY A 389 10.11 21.78 -38.31
C GLY A 389 9.08 22.32 -39.31
N LEU A 390 8.74 23.59 -39.13
CA LEU A 390 8.33 24.47 -40.24
C LEU A 390 9.48 24.52 -41.25
N ASP A 391 9.17 24.32 -42.53
CA ASP A 391 9.87 24.99 -43.62
C ASP A 391 8.82 25.70 -44.48
N LEU A 392 9.12 26.97 -44.78
CA LEU A 392 8.25 28.02 -45.32
C LEU A 392 7.64 27.70 -46.69
#